data_AF-A0A7V8TY87-F1
#
_entry.id   AF-A0A7V8TY87-F1
#
_cell.length_a   1.000
_cell.length_b   1.000
_cell.length_c   1.000
_cell.angle_alpha   90.00
_cell.angle_beta   90.00
_cell.angle_gamma   90.00
#
_symmetry.space_group_name_H-M   'P 1'
#
loop_
_entity.id
_entity.type
_entity.pdbx_description
1 polymer ?
#
loop_
_entity_poly.entity_id
_entity_poly.type
_entity_poly.pdbx_seq_one_letter_code
_entity_poly.pdbx_strand_id
1 'polypeptide(L)'
;MSFQYRQKLFDLGKIYKISEIKNYLIRNKRLTTAQLELILLKNRVPLPFSDKNLPKSLYSFKLKEKIFTNLFLTVAIFVFVFSIIVSRPYIKSVVSKVKLTYVSSEYDSNYQLKKDIIQDDLKSAEKSFSLQSKKNKNKIKVPKSNFFSLNTMTTMNLFEDLDYDLNNVRSNKKIKPIYLTQLPRDLKDIESVKVKKDIFIKIILPLIVAENDNILKDRRIFFKILNKSNNSMGEKIWLNRKFKEYKIKDKDTSELKKRMDVIPVSIAVAQAAKESGWGTSRFALEGNAMFGQWTWGGEGIVPLDKNKSQSHKILKFPILRASVKAYKNNLNTHNGYKEFRTKRSELRNNNKPIKGLDLIHLLDRYAETGAEYTLVLEKIINQNSLAEFDDISLLQAENKKEFNL
;
A
#
# COMPACT_ATOMS: atom_id res chain seq x y z
N MET A 1 6.73 49.75 50.71
CA MET A 1 6.54 48.76 49.61
C MET A 1 6.85 49.28 48.20
N SER A 2 6.82 50.59 47.89
CA SER A 2 6.94 51.08 46.49
C SER A 2 8.35 51.00 45.87
N PHE A 3 9.42 51.17 46.65
CA PHE A 3 10.80 51.19 46.14
C PHE A 3 11.24 49.82 45.59
N GLN A 4 10.80 48.74 46.24
CA GLN A 4 11.13 47.36 45.86
C GLN A 4 10.44 46.93 44.56
N TYR A 5 9.26 47.46 44.25
CA TYR A 5 8.54 47.18 43.00
C TYR A 5 9.17 47.88 41.80
N ARG A 6 9.49 49.18 41.96
CA ARG A 6 10.14 49.97 40.92
C ARG A 6 11.49 49.36 40.52
N GLN A 7 12.26 48.85 41.48
CA GLN A 7 13.53 48.20 41.22
C GLN A 7 13.37 46.94 40.36
N LYS A 8 12.35 46.10 40.64
CA LYS A 8 12.03 44.92 39.83
C LYS A 8 11.70 45.28 38.37
N LEU A 9 11.02 46.40 38.13
CA LEU A 9 10.74 46.88 36.77
C LEU A 9 12.02 47.28 36.03
N PHE A 10 12.97 47.92 36.72
CA PHE A 10 14.28 48.22 36.14
C PHE A 10 15.09 46.97 35.83
N ASP A 11 15.09 45.99 36.73
CA ASP A 11 15.81 44.74 36.54
C ASP A 11 15.24 43.96 35.36
N LEU A 12 13.91 43.93 35.19
CA LEU A 12 13.27 43.39 34.00
C LEU A 12 13.70 44.13 32.73
N GLY A 13 13.73 45.47 32.76
CA GLY A 13 14.22 46.27 31.64
C GLY A 13 15.65 45.92 31.21
N LYS A 14 16.52 45.61 32.18
CA LYS A 14 17.90 45.15 31.94
C LYS A 14 17.94 43.72 31.39
N ILE A 15 17.21 42.79 32.00
CA ILE A 15 17.16 41.38 31.60
C ILE A 15 16.71 41.25 30.14
N TYR A 16 15.65 41.98 29.78
CA TYR A 16 15.08 41.97 28.42
C TYR A 16 15.80 42.92 27.46
N LYS A 17 16.91 43.55 27.89
CA LYS A 17 17.77 44.42 27.08
C LYS A 17 17.01 45.54 26.35
N ILE A 18 16.03 46.16 27.00
CA ILE A 18 15.23 47.24 26.39
C ILE A 18 16.11 48.50 26.28
N SER A 19 16.42 48.88 25.03
CA SER A 19 17.31 50.01 24.72
C SER A 19 16.79 51.35 25.26
N GLU A 20 15.47 51.55 25.27
CA GLU A 20 14.82 52.76 25.78
C GLU A 20 15.14 52.98 27.27
N ILE A 21 14.96 51.96 28.11
CA ILE A 21 15.27 52.04 29.55
C ILE A 21 16.77 52.25 29.78
N LYS A 22 17.63 51.57 29.01
CA LYS A 22 19.09 51.74 29.09
C LYS A 22 19.52 53.17 28.74
N ASN A 23 18.92 53.77 27.71
CA ASN A 23 19.23 55.13 27.27
C ASN A 23 18.81 56.18 28.30
N TYR A 24 17.67 56.00 28.98
CA TYR A 24 17.24 56.89 30.06
C TYR A 24 18.17 56.83 31.29
N LEU A 25 18.70 55.64 31.61
CA LEU A 25 19.70 55.46 32.67
C LEU A 25 21.02 56.15 32.35
N ILE A 26 21.53 56.00 31.11
CA ILE A 26 22.77 56.65 30.67
C ILE A 26 22.66 58.18 30.74
N ARG A 27 21.46 58.73 30.49
CA ARG A 27 21.20 60.17 30.48
C ARG A 27 20.79 60.74 31.85
N ASN A 28 20.86 59.96 32.93
CA ASN A 28 20.47 60.34 34.30
C ASN A 28 19.04 60.91 34.44
N LYS A 29 18.13 60.57 33.51
CA LYS A 29 16.73 61.00 33.55
C LYS A 29 15.89 59.99 34.34
N ARG A 30 15.06 60.47 35.28
CA ARG A 30 14.23 59.61 36.14
C ARG A 30 12.90 59.27 35.47
N LEU A 31 12.66 57.99 35.20
CA LEU A 31 11.34 57.46 34.79
C LEU A 31 10.46 57.16 36.01
N THR A 32 9.17 57.52 35.93
CA THR A 32 8.17 57.12 36.94
C THR A 32 7.85 55.62 36.83
N THR A 33 7.24 55.04 37.88
CA THR A 33 6.82 53.62 37.86
C THR A 33 5.85 53.32 36.72
N ALA A 34 4.85 54.18 36.52
CA ALA A 34 3.88 54.05 35.43
C ALA A 34 4.55 54.11 34.04
N GLN A 35 5.54 54.97 33.86
CA GLN A 35 6.29 55.05 32.59
C GLN A 35 7.12 53.77 32.35
N LEU A 36 7.74 53.20 33.39
CA LEU A 36 8.47 51.94 33.28
C LEU A 36 7.55 50.78 32.91
N GLU A 37 6.37 50.71 33.53
CA GLU A 37 5.34 49.71 33.22
C GLU A 37 4.89 49.80 31.76
N LEU A 38 4.63 51.01 31.26
CA LEU A 38 4.25 51.24 29.87
C LEU A 38 5.34 50.82 28.89
N ILE A 39 6.61 51.16 29.17
CA ILE A 39 7.74 50.77 28.32
C ILE A 39 7.89 49.24 28.29
N LEU A 40 7.76 48.57 29.43
CA LEU A 40 7.83 47.10 29.51
C LEU A 40 6.68 46.44 28.75
N LEU A 41 5.44 46.92 28.92
CA LEU A 41 4.28 46.41 28.20
C LEU A 41 4.36 46.65 26.69
N LYS A 42 4.84 47.82 26.26
CA LYS A 42 5.09 48.13 24.84
C LYS A 42 6.06 47.14 24.21
N ASN A 43 7.06 46.68 24.98
CA ASN A 43 8.03 45.68 24.56
C ASN A 43 7.59 44.23 24.89
N ARG A 44 6.31 44.02 25.23
CA ARG A 44 5.70 42.71 25.56
C ARG A 44 6.35 41.98 26.73
N VAL A 45 6.96 42.71 27.66
CA VAL A 45 7.54 42.14 28.89
C VAL A 45 6.45 42.08 29.96
N PRO A 46 6.17 40.90 30.55
CA PRO A 46 5.17 40.76 31.60
C PRO A 46 5.62 41.49 32.87
N LEU A 47 4.70 42.24 33.48
CA LEU A 47 4.97 42.98 34.72
C LEU A 47 4.93 42.02 35.93
N PRO A 48 5.79 42.23 36.94
CA PRO A 48 5.75 41.45 38.16
C PRO A 48 4.44 41.77 38.90
N PHE A 49 3.73 40.75 39.34
CA PHE A 49 2.38 40.83 39.87
C PHE A 49 2.19 41.88 40.98
N SER A 50 1.26 42.82 40.74
CA SER A 50 0.53 43.58 41.77
C SER A 50 -0.85 43.96 41.22
N ASP A 51 -1.80 43.02 41.26
CA ASP A 51 -3.16 43.18 40.72
C ASP A 51 -4.04 44.18 41.50
N LYS A 52 -3.53 44.78 42.59
CA LYS A 52 -4.38 45.55 43.51
C LYS A 52 -4.60 47.02 43.15
N ASN A 53 -3.86 47.58 42.19
CA ASN A 53 -3.99 49.01 41.81
C ASN A 53 -4.04 49.25 40.28
N LEU A 54 -4.63 48.35 39.51
CA LEU A 54 -4.91 48.61 38.09
C LEU A 54 -6.13 49.56 37.99
N PRO A 55 -6.04 50.72 37.31
CA PRO A 55 -7.17 51.65 37.22
C PRO A 55 -8.37 50.98 36.53
N LYS A 56 -9.58 51.17 37.09
CA LYS A 56 -10.84 50.53 36.63
C LYS A 56 -11.08 50.65 35.12
N SER A 57 -10.61 51.72 34.49
CA SER A 57 -10.70 51.95 33.03
C SER A 57 -9.93 50.92 32.20
N LEU A 58 -8.78 50.42 32.68
CA LEU A 58 -7.98 49.40 31.98
C LEU A 58 -8.58 48.00 32.12
N TYR A 59 -9.24 47.71 33.24
CA TYR A 59 -9.89 46.41 33.46
C TYR A 59 -11.12 46.23 32.56
N SER A 60 -11.97 47.27 32.45
CA SER A 60 -13.11 47.26 31.53
C SER A 60 -12.70 47.18 30.06
N PHE A 61 -11.54 47.73 29.70
CA PHE A 61 -11.01 47.66 28.34
C PHE A 61 -10.53 46.24 28.01
N LYS A 62 -9.73 45.61 28.88
CA LYS A 62 -9.28 44.21 28.68
C LYS A 62 -10.43 43.21 28.67
N LEU A 63 -11.50 43.42 29.46
CA LEU A 63 -12.68 42.56 29.46
C LEU A 63 -13.47 42.66 28.15
N LYS A 64 -13.72 43.87 27.64
CA LYS A 64 -14.37 44.07 26.34
C LYS A 64 -13.53 43.48 25.20
N GLU A 65 -12.22 43.71 25.20
CA GLU A 65 -11.31 43.18 24.18
C GLU A 65 -11.33 41.64 24.17
N LYS A 66 -11.24 40.99 25.34
CA LYS A 66 -11.26 39.52 25.44
C LYS A 66 -12.59 38.89 25.02
N ILE A 67 -13.71 39.56 25.30
CA ILE A 67 -15.05 39.11 24.88
C ILE A 67 -15.19 39.25 23.36
N PHE A 68 -14.75 40.37 22.78
CA PHE A 68 -14.78 40.59 21.33
C PHE A 68 -13.85 39.62 20.59
N THR A 69 -12.64 39.35 21.09
CA THR A 69 -11.73 38.39 20.45
C THR A 69 -12.30 36.98 20.50
N ASN A 70 -12.91 36.56 21.62
CA ASN A 70 -13.52 35.24 21.73
C ASN A 70 -14.75 35.09 20.83
N LEU A 71 -15.58 36.13 20.72
CA LEU A 71 -16.74 36.15 19.81
C LEU A 71 -16.31 36.10 18.35
N PHE A 72 -15.26 36.84 17.98
CA PHE A 72 -14.71 36.80 16.64
C PHE A 72 -14.10 35.44 16.31
N LEU A 73 -13.37 34.85 17.27
CA LEU A 73 -12.73 33.54 17.10
C LEU A 73 -13.77 32.42 16.92
N THR A 74 -14.87 32.45 17.70
CA THR A 74 -15.94 31.46 17.56
C THR A 74 -16.64 31.58 16.21
N VAL A 75 -16.95 32.79 15.76
CA VAL A 75 -17.53 33.02 14.42
C VAL A 75 -16.57 32.57 13.32
N ALA A 76 -15.27 32.89 13.43
CA ALA A 76 -14.25 32.46 12.47
C ALA A 76 -14.13 30.93 12.38
N ILE A 77 -14.19 30.23 13.51
CA ILE A 77 -14.20 28.76 13.56
C ILE A 77 -15.45 28.21 12.87
N PHE A 78 -16.63 28.78 13.13
CA PHE A 78 -17.86 28.35 12.46
C PHE A 78 -17.79 28.56 10.94
N VAL A 79 -17.28 29.71 10.48
CA VAL A 79 -17.07 29.99 9.05
C VAL A 79 -16.08 29.02 8.43
N PHE A 80 -14.99 28.68 9.13
CA PHE A 80 -13.99 27.72 8.67
C PHE A 80 -14.54 26.28 8.57
N VAL A 81 -15.31 25.84 9.58
CA VAL A 81 -15.95 24.52 9.54
C VAL A 81 -17.00 24.47 8.42
N PHE A 82 -17.79 25.53 8.26
CA PHE A 82 -18.76 25.63 7.18
C PHE A 82 -18.09 25.67 5.80
N SER A 83 -16.96 26.37 5.64
CA SER A 83 -16.21 26.40 4.38
C SER A 83 -15.67 25.02 4.01
N ILE A 84 -15.22 24.21 4.97
CA ILE A 84 -14.80 22.82 4.72
C ILE A 84 -15.98 21.96 4.23
N ILE A 85 -17.17 22.13 4.81
CA ILE A 85 -18.37 21.38 4.43
C ILE A 85 -18.82 21.76 3.01
N VAL A 86 -18.88 23.07 2.70
CA VAL A 86 -19.27 23.57 1.36
C VAL A 86 -18.22 23.22 0.30
N SER A 87 -16.94 23.19 0.66
CA SER A 87 -15.85 22.84 -0.26
C SER A 87 -15.80 21.34 -0.57
N ARG A 88 -16.40 20.49 0.27
CA ARG A 88 -16.37 19.02 0.14
C ARG A 88 -16.87 18.49 -1.22
N PRO A 89 -18.02 18.91 -1.78
CA PRO A 89 -18.44 18.52 -3.12
C PRO A 89 -17.48 19.01 -4.22
N TYR A 90 -16.91 20.21 -4.07
CA TYR A 90 -15.99 20.78 -5.06
C TYR A 90 -14.64 20.04 -5.07
N ILE A 91 -14.06 19.78 -3.89
CA ILE A 91 -12.84 18.96 -3.72
C ILE A 91 -13.06 17.56 -4.27
N LYS A 92 -14.23 16.94 -4.00
CA LYS A 92 -14.55 15.63 -4.58
C LYS A 92 -14.62 15.68 -6.10
N SER A 93 -15.17 16.74 -6.68
CA SER A 93 -15.24 16.93 -8.14
C SER A 93 -13.86 17.13 -8.76
N VAL A 94 -12.99 17.94 -8.14
CA VAL A 94 -11.62 18.21 -8.62
C VAL A 94 -10.74 16.99 -8.44
N VAL A 95 -10.80 16.30 -7.30
CA VAL A 95 -10.07 15.04 -7.09
C VAL A 95 -10.57 13.95 -8.04
N SER A 96 -11.88 13.88 -8.34
CA SER A 96 -12.37 12.95 -9.37
C SER A 96 -11.94 13.34 -10.77
N LYS A 97 -11.92 14.63 -11.11
CA LYS A 97 -11.43 15.12 -12.41
C LYS A 97 -9.94 14.88 -12.53
N VAL A 98 -9.13 15.24 -11.55
CA VAL A 98 -7.70 14.98 -11.49
C VAL A 98 -7.42 13.47 -11.54
N LYS A 99 -8.12 12.64 -10.77
CA LYS A 99 -7.97 11.17 -10.82
C LYS A 99 -8.43 10.60 -12.17
N LEU A 100 -9.45 11.18 -12.79
CA LEU A 100 -9.91 10.82 -14.13
C LEU A 100 -8.93 11.31 -15.20
N THR A 101 -8.28 12.47 -15.02
CA THR A 101 -7.30 13.10 -15.92
C THR A 101 -5.95 12.40 -15.82
N TYR A 102 -5.52 11.97 -14.64
CA TYR A 102 -4.33 11.12 -14.47
C TYR A 102 -4.57 9.73 -15.04
N VAL A 103 -5.76 9.15 -14.83
CA VAL A 103 -6.11 7.84 -15.41
C VAL A 103 -6.35 7.94 -16.91
N SER A 104 -6.91 9.04 -17.42
CA SER A 104 -7.06 9.28 -18.86
C SER A 104 -5.73 9.65 -19.50
N SER A 105 -4.85 10.41 -18.84
CA SER A 105 -3.50 10.68 -19.35
C SER A 105 -2.62 9.43 -19.35
N GLU A 106 -2.76 8.56 -18.34
CA GLU A 106 -2.08 7.26 -18.32
C GLU A 106 -2.67 6.29 -19.35
N TYR A 107 -3.97 6.37 -19.64
CA TYR A 107 -4.62 5.58 -20.69
C TYR A 107 -4.33 6.10 -22.10
N ASP A 108 -4.41 7.42 -22.33
CA ASP A 108 -4.13 8.10 -23.59
C ASP A 108 -2.63 8.07 -23.90
N SER A 109 -1.75 8.21 -22.91
CA SER A 109 -0.31 8.00 -23.08
C SER A 109 -0.02 6.55 -23.44
N ASN A 110 -0.64 5.56 -22.81
CA ASN A 110 -0.49 4.14 -23.18
C ASN A 110 -1.16 3.79 -24.52
N TYR A 111 -2.23 4.47 -24.90
CA TYR A 111 -2.94 4.27 -26.18
C TYR A 111 -2.17 4.92 -27.34
N GLN A 112 -1.63 6.12 -27.15
CA GLN A 112 -0.70 6.79 -28.08
C GLN A 112 0.61 6.02 -28.19
N LEU A 113 1.24 5.60 -27.08
CA LEU A 113 2.41 4.70 -27.11
C LEU A 113 2.11 3.43 -27.89
N LYS A 114 0.93 2.82 -27.69
CA LYS A 114 0.54 1.61 -28.42
C LYS A 114 0.26 1.88 -29.90
N LYS A 115 -0.27 3.05 -30.26
CA LYS A 115 -0.52 3.45 -31.65
C LYS A 115 0.79 3.79 -32.37
N ASP A 116 1.71 4.48 -31.70
CA ASP A 116 3.05 4.81 -32.21
C ASP A 116 3.91 3.55 -32.35
N ILE A 117 3.84 2.62 -31.39
CA ILE A 117 4.48 1.29 -31.50
C ILE A 117 3.91 0.47 -32.66
N ILE A 118 2.59 0.49 -32.88
CA ILE A 118 1.97 -0.23 -34.01
C ILE A 118 2.35 0.42 -35.36
N GLN A 119 2.47 1.75 -35.40
CA GLN A 119 2.81 2.49 -36.61
C GLN A 119 4.31 2.40 -36.95
N ASP A 120 5.17 2.30 -35.94
CA ASP A 120 6.60 2.02 -36.07
C ASP A 120 6.87 0.54 -36.38
N ASP A 121 6.10 -0.41 -35.83
CA ASP A 121 6.18 -1.84 -36.17
C ASP A 121 5.72 -2.09 -37.63
N LEU A 122 4.72 -1.35 -38.14
CA LEU A 122 4.29 -1.44 -39.54
C LEU A 122 5.32 -0.84 -40.51
N LYS A 123 5.94 0.30 -40.15
CA LYS A 123 7.02 0.92 -40.97
C LYS A 123 8.35 0.17 -40.90
N SER A 124 8.65 -0.50 -39.79
CA SER A 124 9.84 -1.33 -39.63
C SER A 124 9.67 -2.74 -40.20
N ALA A 125 8.44 -3.28 -40.28
CA ALA A 125 8.14 -4.50 -41.01
C ALA A 125 8.37 -4.35 -42.53
N GLU A 126 7.99 -3.22 -43.13
CA GLU A 126 8.27 -2.93 -44.55
C GLU A 126 9.77 -2.67 -44.83
N LYS A 127 10.53 -2.17 -43.85
CA LYS A 127 11.95 -1.84 -44.03
C LYS A 127 12.91 -3.00 -43.71
N SER A 128 12.47 -3.96 -42.88
CA SER A 128 13.26 -5.12 -42.44
C SER A 128 13.27 -6.30 -43.42
N PHE A 129 12.46 -6.27 -44.49
CA PHE A 129 12.52 -7.25 -45.58
C PHE A 129 13.73 -7.04 -46.52
N SER A 130 14.55 -6.03 -46.29
CA SER A 130 15.81 -5.88 -47.01
C SER A 130 16.98 -5.56 -46.09
N LEU A 131 17.99 -6.44 -46.16
CA LEU A 131 19.39 -6.27 -45.79
C LEU A 131 19.86 -6.69 -44.38
N GLN A 132 20.71 -7.71 -44.45
CA GLN A 132 21.50 -8.37 -43.41
C GLN A 132 22.59 -7.49 -42.77
N SER A 133 22.94 -7.90 -41.55
CA SER A 133 24.25 -7.81 -40.87
C SER A 133 24.83 -6.42 -40.54
N LYS A 134 25.04 -6.17 -39.24
CA LYS A 134 26.36 -5.96 -38.60
C LYS A 134 26.21 -5.62 -37.10
N LYS A 135 27.20 -6.08 -36.33
CA LYS A 135 27.40 -5.87 -34.88
C LYS A 135 27.30 -4.39 -34.48
N ASN A 136 26.70 -4.09 -33.32
CA ASN A 136 27.42 -3.40 -32.23
C ASN A 136 26.67 -3.36 -30.89
N LYS A 137 27.46 -3.43 -29.82
CA LYS A 137 27.08 -3.23 -28.41
C LYS A 137 26.59 -1.80 -28.20
N ASN A 138 25.50 -1.61 -27.43
CA ASN A 138 25.41 -0.56 -26.41
C ASN A 138 24.24 -0.80 -25.44
N LYS A 139 24.59 -0.83 -24.15
CA LYS A 139 23.67 -0.97 -23.01
C LYS A 139 22.95 0.37 -22.78
N ILE A 140 21.62 0.37 -22.89
CA ILE A 140 20.79 1.46 -22.36
C ILE A 140 20.34 1.05 -20.96
N LYS A 141 20.83 1.77 -19.94
CA LYS A 141 20.42 1.61 -18.53
C LYS A 141 19.09 2.33 -18.32
N VAL A 142 18.05 1.58 -17.97
CA VAL A 142 16.76 2.11 -17.47
C VAL A 142 16.90 2.39 -15.95
N PRO A 143 16.28 3.44 -15.39
CA PRO A 143 16.54 3.88 -14.01
C PRO A 143 16.09 2.82 -12.99
N LYS A 144 16.93 2.54 -11.99
CA LYS A 144 16.60 1.64 -10.87
C LYS A 144 15.44 2.24 -10.06
N SER A 145 14.38 1.47 -9.85
CA SER A 145 13.39 1.76 -8.83
C SER A 145 14.02 1.63 -7.44
N ASN A 146 13.85 2.63 -6.59
CA ASN A 146 14.42 2.73 -5.23
C ASN A 146 13.70 1.81 -4.21
N PHE A 147 13.48 0.53 -4.54
CA PHE A 147 13.01 -0.45 -3.56
C PHE A 147 14.22 -1.10 -2.89
N PHE A 148 14.35 -0.91 -1.57
CA PHE A 148 15.36 -1.59 -0.75
C PHE A 148 14.99 -3.07 -0.61
N SER A 149 15.81 -3.97 -1.17
CA SER A 149 15.74 -5.40 -0.87
C SER A 149 16.56 -5.68 0.38
N LEU A 150 15.96 -6.25 1.42
CA LEU A 150 16.70 -6.76 2.58
C LEU A 150 17.59 -7.94 2.14
N ASN A 151 18.74 -8.13 2.79
CA ASN A 151 19.50 -9.37 2.64
C ASN A 151 18.84 -10.48 3.49
N THR A 152 19.33 -11.71 3.34
CA THR A 152 18.68 -12.87 3.97
C THR A 152 18.82 -12.83 5.49
N MET A 153 20.00 -12.45 6.01
CA MET A 153 20.24 -12.33 7.45
C MET A 153 19.30 -11.30 8.10
N THR A 154 19.21 -10.09 7.54
CA THR A 154 18.30 -9.04 8.03
C THR A 154 16.85 -9.48 7.95
N THR A 155 16.48 -10.26 6.93
CA THR A 155 15.12 -10.81 6.80
C THR A 155 14.83 -11.83 7.90
N MET A 156 15.81 -12.68 8.25
CA MET A 156 15.68 -13.64 9.35
C MET A 156 15.58 -12.94 10.71
N ASN A 157 16.46 -11.98 10.98
CA ASN A 157 16.41 -11.18 12.22
C ASN A 157 15.06 -10.46 12.36
N LEU A 158 14.54 -9.89 11.27
CA LEU A 158 13.22 -9.29 11.26
C LEU A 158 12.12 -10.30 11.65
N PHE A 159 12.22 -11.54 11.18
CA PHE A 159 11.25 -12.58 11.56
C PHE A 159 11.40 -13.01 13.02
N GLU A 160 12.62 -13.10 13.53
CA GLU A 160 12.90 -13.40 14.94
C GLU A 160 12.39 -12.29 15.86
N ASP A 161 12.71 -11.03 15.58
CA ASP A 161 12.26 -9.85 16.34
C ASP A 161 10.73 -9.75 16.38
N LEU A 162 10.08 -10.16 15.30
CA LEU A 162 8.63 -10.18 15.20
C LEU A 162 8.01 -11.48 15.69
N ASP A 163 8.77 -12.41 16.27
CA ASP A 163 8.32 -13.73 16.72
C ASP A 163 7.49 -14.44 15.63
N TYR A 164 8.03 -14.47 14.42
CA TYR A 164 7.38 -15.03 13.24
C TYR A 164 7.99 -16.38 12.85
N ASP A 165 7.39 -17.43 13.40
CA ASP A 165 7.76 -18.81 13.11
C ASP A 165 6.63 -19.61 12.45
N LEU A 166 7.02 -20.53 11.55
CA LEU A 166 6.08 -21.36 10.80
C LEU A 166 5.40 -22.43 11.65
N ASN A 167 6.00 -22.90 12.75
CA ASN A 167 5.34 -23.82 13.68
C ASN A 167 4.25 -23.09 14.48
N ASN A 168 4.54 -21.87 14.93
CA ASN A 168 3.54 -21.01 15.58
C ASN A 168 2.35 -20.70 14.65
N VAL A 169 2.60 -20.50 13.35
CA VAL A 169 1.53 -20.32 12.35
C VAL A 169 0.67 -21.59 12.21
N ARG A 170 1.29 -22.77 12.23
CA ARG A 170 0.59 -24.07 12.13
C ARG A 170 -0.31 -24.33 13.33
N SER A 171 0.21 -24.13 14.53
CA SER A 171 -0.53 -24.38 15.77
C SER A 171 -1.66 -23.36 15.95
N ASN A 172 -1.37 -22.07 15.78
CA ASN A 172 -2.32 -21.01 16.08
C ASN A 172 -3.30 -20.70 14.93
N LYS A 173 -3.02 -21.21 13.72
CA LYS A 173 -3.79 -20.90 12.50
C LYS A 173 -3.90 -19.40 12.19
N LYS A 174 -2.91 -18.65 12.64
CA LYS A 174 -2.83 -17.20 12.57
C LYS A 174 -1.49 -16.75 12.03
N ILE A 175 -1.49 -15.72 11.18
CA ILE A 175 -0.28 -15.22 10.54
C ILE A 175 -0.16 -13.70 10.67
N LYS A 176 1.04 -13.22 11.03
CA LYS A 176 1.39 -11.80 11.14
C LYS A 176 1.43 -11.16 9.73
N PRO A 177 0.89 -9.94 9.52
CA PRO A 177 0.84 -9.26 8.22
C PRO A 177 2.19 -8.63 7.82
N ILE A 178 3.25 -9.44 7.74
CA ILE A 178 4.59 -8.99 7.37
C ILE A 178 4.72 -9.05 5.85
N TYR A 179 4.97 -7.90 5.21
CA TYR A 179 4.98 -7.81 3.74
C TYR A 179 6.30 -7.26 3.22
N LEU A 180 7.14 -8.14 2.69
CA LEU A 180 8.32 -7.72 1.94
C LEU A 180 7.93 -7.28 0.52
N THR A 181 8.60 -6.25 0.03
CA THR A 181 8.41 -5.76 -1.34
C THR A 181 9.18 -6.59 -2.36
N GLN A 182 10.32 -7.16 -1.99
CA GLN A 182 11.20 -7.96 -2.84
C GLN A 182 11.78 -9.14 -2.05
N LEU A 183 12.22 -10.18 -2.77
CA LEU A 183 12.99 -11.27 -2.16
C LEU A 183 14.42 -10.82 -1.83
N PRO A 184 15.05 -11.42 -0.80
CA PRO A 184 16.47 -11.25 -0.57
C PRO A 184 17.29 -11.75 -1.77
N ARG A 185 18.19 -10.91 -2.29
CA ARG A 185 18.98 -11.23 -3.51
C ARG A 185 19.98 -12.36 -3.29
N ASP A 186 20.45 -12.48 -2.05
CA ASP A 186 21.36 -13.50 -1.55
C ASP A 186 20.63 -14.79 -1.13
N LEU A 187 19.31 -14.88 -1.28
CA LEU A 187 18.55 -16.11 -0.97
C LEU A 187 19.06 -17.33 -1.74
N LYS A 188 19.54 -17.11 -2.97
CA LYS A 188 20.15 -18.15 -3.81
C LYS A 188 21.45 -18.70 -3.22
N ASP A 189 22.16 -17.89 -2.43
CA ASP A 189 23.48 -18.20 -1.87
C ASP A 189 23.36 -19.00 -0.55
N ILE A 190 22.14 -19.19 -0.03
CA ILE A 190 21.88 -20.08 1.11
C ILE A 190 22.10 -21.55 0.72
N GLU A 191 23.04 -22.21 1.39
CA GLU A 191 23.41 -23.60 1.12
C GLU A 191 22.32 -24.60 1.56
N SER A 192 21.78 -24.41 2.78
CA SER A 192 20.77 -25.32 3.33
C SER A 192 19.44 -25.17 2.60
N VAL A 193 19.06 -26.22 1.85
CA VAL A 193 17.77 -26.30 1.15
C VAL A 193 16.61 -26.14 2.13
N LYS A 194 16.70 -26.71 3.34
CA LYS A 194 15.64 -26.60 4.36
C LYS A 194 15.44 -25.15 4.80
N VAL A 195 16.53 -24.45 5.13
CA VAL A 195 16.49 -23.04 5.58
C VAL A 195 15.98 -22.14 4.47
N LYS A 196 16.43 -22.35 3.22
CA LYS A 196 15.96 -21.64 2.04
C LYS A 196 14.44 -21.76 1.84
N LYS A 197 13.91 -22.99 1.96
CA LYS A 197 12.46 -23.24 1.89
C LYS A 197 11.69 -22.56 3.02
N ASP A 198 12.19 -22.61 4.24
CA ASP A 198 11.58 -21.96 5.40
C ASP A 198 11.46 -20.44 5.19
N ILE A 199 12.57 -19.79 4.85
CA ILE A 199 12.60 -18.35 4.55
C ILE A 199 11.64 -18.00 3.41
N PHE A 200 11.67 -18.78 2.32
CA PHE A 200 10.77 -18.58 1.20
C PHE A 200 9.29 -18.63 1.62
N ILE A 201 8.90 -19.67 2.38
CA ILE A 201 7.52 -19.83 2.85
C ILE A 201 7.15 -18.66 3.77
N LYS A 202 8.02 -18.30 4.72
CA LYS A 202 7.83 -17.13 5.61
C LYS A 202 7.57 -15.84 4.83
N ILE A 203 8.27 -15.61 3.72
CA ILE A 203 8.07 -14.41 2.90
C ILE A 203 6.74 -14.45 2.13
N ILE A 204 6.41 -15.56 1.48
CA ILE A 204 5.28 -15.61 0.53
C ILE A 204 3.93 -15.85 1.21
N LEU A 205 3.91 -16.60 2.32
CA LEU A 205 2.70 -16.99 3.03
C LEU A 205 1.82 -15.80 3.45
N PRO A 206 2.33 -14.75 4.13
CA PRO A 206 1.48 -13.62 4.54
C PRO A 206 0.90 -12.86 3.35
N LEU A 207 1.63 -12.78 2.22
CA LEU A 207 1.15 -12.15 0.99
C LEU A 207 -0.02 -12.92 0.37
N ILE A 208 0.08 -14.26 0.33
CA ILE A 208 -0.99 -15.14 -0.15
C ILE A 208 -2.21 -15.00 0.76
N VAL A 209 -2.07 -15.14 2.07
CA VAL A 209 -3.22 -15.08 2.99
C VAL A 209 -3.88 -13.71 2.94
N ALA A 210 -3.10 -12.63 2.85
CA ALA A 210 -3.64 -11.28 2.71
C ALA A 210 -4.48 -11.08 1.45
N GLU A 211 -4.06 -11.66 0.33
CA GLU A 211 -4.86 -11.56 -0.89
C GLU A 211 -6.13 -12.43 -0.84
N ASN A 212 -6.09 -13.58 -0.14
CA ASN A 212 -7.32 -14.32 0.14
C ASN A 212 -8.28 -13.53 1.03
N ASP A 213 -7.78 -12.86 2.07
CA ASP A 213 -8.60 -12.01 2.93
C ASP A 213 -9.22 -10.83 2.16
N ASN A 214 -8.49 -10.22 1.21
CA ASN A 214 -9.06 -9.20 0.32
C ASN A 214 -10.21 -9.76 -0.52
N ILE A 215 -10.05 -10.95 -1.11
CA ILE A 215 -11.11 -11.61 -1.87
C ILE A 215 -12.32 -11.90 -0.99
N LEU A 216 -12.11 -12.39 0.24
CA LEU A 216 -13.21 -12.66 1.19
C LEU A 216 -13.92 -11.38 1.61
N LYS A 217 -13.20 -10.28 1.83
CA LYS A 217 -13.79 -8.96 2.11
C LYS A 217 -14.65 -8.48 0.95
N ASP A 218 -14.13 -8.56 -0.28
CA ASP A 218 -14.90 -8.24 -1.49
C ASP A 218 -16.14 -9.11 -1.61
N ARG A 219 -16.02 -10.41 -1.32
CA ARG A 219 -17.13 -11.37 -1.37
C ARG A 219 -18.22 -11.05 -0.34
N ARG A 220 -17.86 -10.59 0.88
CA ARG A 220 -18.83 -10.11 1.88
C ARG A 220 -19.58 -8.87 1.36
N ILE A 221 -18.86 -7.91 0.76
CA ILE A 221 -19.48 -6.73 0.14
C ILE A 221 -20.43 -7.16 -0.98
N PHE A 222 -20.00 -8.08 -1.85
CA PHE A 222 -20.81 -8.61 -2.94
C PHE A 222 -22.14 -9.21 -2.46
N PHE A 223 -22.13 -10.12 -1.49
CA PHE A 223 -23.38 -10.69 -0.96
C PHE A 223 -24.24 -9.67 -0.22
N LYS A 224 -23.62 -8.70 0.48
CA LYS A 224 -24.37 -7.60 1.09
C LYS A 224 -25.13 -6.78 0.04
N ILE A 225 -24.55 -6.59 -1.14
CA ILE A 225 -25.20 -5.90 -2.26
C ILE A 225 -26.30 -6.77 -2.88
N LEU A 226 -26.05 -8.08 -3.07
CA LEU A 226 -27.06 -8.98 -3.65
C LEU A 226 -28.31 -9.16 -2.78
N ASN A 227 -28.18 -9.03 -1.46
CA ASN A 227 -29.30 -9.17 -0.52
C ASN A 227 -30.19 -7.92 -0.42
N LYS A 228 -29.90 -6.85 -1.18
CA LYS A 228 -30.68 -5.61 -1.19
C LYS A 228 -31.66 -5.59 -2.35
N SER A 229 -32.85 -5.04 -2.11
CA SER A 229 -33.82 -4.74 -3.17
C SER A 229 -33.35 -3.63 -4.10
N ASN A 230 -32.65 -2.61 -3.56
CA ASN A 230 -32.12 -1.49 -4.32
C ASN A 230 -30.66 -1.19 -3.95
N ASN A 231 -29.84 -0.97 -4.97
CA ASN A 231 -28.41 -0.69 -4.84
C ASN A 231 -28.11 0.79 -5.05
N SER A 232 -27.30 1.38 -4.17
CA SER A 232 -26.80 2.75 -4.30
C SER A 232 -25.90 2.90 -5.54
N MET A 233 -25.69 4.14 -6.00
CA MET A 233 -24.80 4.41 -7.12
C MET A 233 -23.36 3.92 -6.84
N GLY A 234 -22.90 4.05 -5.59
CA GLY A 234 -21.58 3.54 -5.17
C GLY A 234 -21.46 2.03 -5.30
N GLU A 235 -22.50 1.29 -4.92
CA GLU A 235 -22.54 -0.17 -5.05
C GLU A 235 -22.60 -0.62 -6.51
N LYS A 236 -23.38 0.07 -7.36
CA LYS A 236 -23.40 -0.18 -8.81
C LYS A 236 -22.03 0.06 -9.45
N ILE A 237 -21.34 1.14 -9.07
CA ILE A 237 -19.96 1.43 -9.53
C ILE A 237 -19.00 0.34 -9.04
N TRP A 238 -19.10 -0.06 -7.77
CA TRP A 238 -18.27 -1.12 -7.21
C TRP A 238 -18.47 -2.46 -7.94
N LEU A 239 -19.72 -2.87 -8.19
CA LEU A 239 -20.04 -4.06 -8.98
C LEU A 239 -19.46 -3.99 -10.39
N ASN A 240 -19.66 -2.86 -11.10
CA ASN A 240 -19.10 -2.66 -12.43
C ASN A 240 -17.57 -2.78 -12.44
N ARG A 241 -16.88 -2.32 -11.39
CA ARG A 241 -15.43 -2.52 -11.24
C ARG A 241 -15.07 -3.98 -11.04
N LYS A 242 -15.85 -4.73 -10.24
CA LYS A 242 -15.62 -6.16 -10.03
C LYS A 242 -15.91 -7.00 -11.27
N PHE A 243 -16.95 -6.69 -12.04
CA PHE A 243 -17.17 -7.34 -13.34
C PHE A 243 -15.98 -7.12 -14.30
N LYS A 244 -15.43 -5.91 -14.35
CA LYS A 244 -14.21 -5.62 -15.13
C LYS A 244 -12.98 -6.37 -14.60
N GLU A 245 -12.73 -6.33 -13.29
CA GLU A 245 -11.60 -7.01 -12.64
C GLU A 245 -11.64 -8.53 -12.89
N TYR A 246 -12.82 -9.14 -12.77
CA TYR A 246 -13.02 -10.58 -12.99
C TYR A 246 -13.32 -10.96 -14.45
N LYS A 247 -13.21 -10.04 -15.41
CA LYS A 247 -13.41 -10.26 -16.85
C LYS A 247 -14.77 -10.87 -17.21
N ILE A 248 -15.85 -10.34 -16.64
CA ILE A 248 -17.24 -10.75 -16.89
C ILE A 248 -17.93 -9.66 -17.70
N LYS A 249 -18.33 -9.98 -18.95
CA LYS A 249 -18.82 -8.98 -19.92
C LYS A 249 -20.32 -8.72 -19.80
N ASP A 250 -21.09 -9.78 -19.59
CA ASP A 250 -22.55 -9.82 -19.46
C ASP A 250 -23.06 -9.37 -18.08
N LYS A 251 -22.14 -9.08 -17.15
CA LYS A 251 -22.45 -8.72 -15.75
C LYS A 251 -23.23 -9.82 -15.02
N ASP A 252 -23.01 -11.09 -15.36
CA ASP A 252 -23.60 -12.21 -14.63
C ASP A 252 -23.04 -12.30 -13.20
N THR A 253 -23.92 -12.10 -12.23
CA THR A 253 -23.60 -12.19 -10.80
C THR A 253 -23.28 -13.62 -10.36
N SER A 254 -23.85 -14.64 -11.03
CA SER A 254 -23.57 -16.04 -10.74
C SER A 254 -22.16 -16.43 -11.15
N GLU A 255 -21.70 -15.97 -12.31
CA GLU A 255 -20.29 -16.10 -12.71
C GLU A 255 -19.36 -15.33 -11.76
N LEU A 256 -19.72 -14.11 -11.35
CA LEU A 256 -18.91 -13.34 -10.39
C LEU A 256 -18.79 -14.06 -9.05
N LYS A 257 -19.88 -14.69 -8.57
CA LYS A 257 -19.89 -15.51 -7.35
C LYS A 257 -18.89 -16.67 -7.39
N LYS A 258 -18.72 -17.31 -8.56
CA LYS A 258 -17.77 -18.43 -8.76
C LYS A 258 -16.32 -17.95 -8.91
N ARG A 259 -16.12 -16.82 -9.61
CA ARG A 259 -14.79 -16.24 -9.83
C ARG A 259 -14.21 -15.56 -8.59
N MET A 260 -15.05 -14.89 -7.80
CA MET A 260 -14.65 -14.18 -6.57
C MET A 260 -14.58 -15.14 -5.37
N ASP A 261 -13.54 -15.96 -5.35
CA ASP A 261 -13.25 -16.85 -4.22
C ASP A 261 -11.76 -17.09 -4.02
N VAL A 262 -11.41 -17.61 -2.84
CA VAL A 262 -10.02 -17.82 -2.39
C VAL A 262 -9.33 -18.92 -3.17
N ILE A 263 -8.02 -18.82 -3.30
CA ILE A 263 -7.16 -19.92 -3.79
C ILE A 263 -6.58 -20.63 -2.55
N PRO A 264 -6.63 -21.97 -2.45
CA PRO A 264 -5.98 -22.70 -1.37
C PRO A 264 -4.54 -22.22 -1.17
N VAL A 265 -4.15 -22.02 0.08
CA VAL A 265 -2.84 -21.47 0.42
C VAL A 265 -1.75 -22.45 0.03
N SER A 266 -1.98 -23.74 0.25
CA SER A 266 -1.09 -24.84 -0.12
C SER A 266 -0.75 -24.84 -1.62
N ILE A 267 -1.76 -24.72 -2.49
CA ILE A 267 -1.58 -24.61 -3.95
C ILE A 267 -0.75 -23.38 -4.29
N ALA A 268 -1.11 -22.21 -3.75
CA ALA A 268 -0.41 -20.97 -4.07
C ALA A 268 1.07 -21.01 -3.65
N VAL A 269 1.39 -21.58 -2.48
CA VAL A 269 2.78 -21.74 -2.04
C VAL A 269 3.51 -22.75 -2.91
N ALA A 270 2.89 -23.89 -3.25
CA ALA A 270 3.51 -24.92 -4.07
C ALA A 270 3.82 -24.42 -5.49
N GLN A 271 2.88 -23.71 -6.13
CA GLN A 271 3.11 -23.09 -7.43
C GLN A 271 4.18 -22.02 -7.34
N ALA A 272 4.14 -21.12 -6.35
CA ALA A 272 5.20 -20.13 -6.18
C ALA A 272 6.58 -20.81 -6.04
N ALA A 273 6.67 -21.88 -5.24
CA ALA A 273 7.91 -22.64 -5.06
C ALA A 273 8.40 -23.28 -6.37
N LYS A 274 7.51 -23.93 -7.12
CA LYS A 274 7.84 -24.58 -8.39
C LYS A 274 8.26 -23.58 -9.47
N GLU A 275 7.50 -22.50 -9.66
CA GLU A 275 7.74 -21.51 -10.71
C GLU A 275 8.97 -20.63 -10.44
N SER A 276 9.22 -20.30 -9.17
CA SER A 276 10.34 -19.44 -8.79
C SER A 276 11.61 -20.20 -8.37
N GLY A 277 11.57 -21.53 -8.33
CA GLY A 277 12.65 -22.34 -7.76
C GLY A 277 12.91 -21.97 -6.30
N TRP A 278 11.86 -21.94 -5.48
CA TRP A 278 11.91 -21.46 -4.09
C TRP A 278 12.48 -20.04 -3.95
N GLY A 279 12.15 -19.16 -4.89
CA GLY A 279 12.54 -17.75 -4.89
C GLY A 279 13.94 -17.47 -5.41
N THR A 280 14.68 -18.49 -5.87
CA THR A 280 16.06 -18.32 -6.34
C THR A 280 16.18 -17.96 -7.82
N SER A 281 15.10 -18.12 -8.59
CA SER A 281 15.06 -17.77 -10.01
C SER A 281 15.36 -16.27 -10.21
N ARG A 282 16.13 -15.96 -11.27
CA ARG A 282 16.39 -14.58 -11.69
C ARG A 282 15.10 -13.77 -11.87
N PHE A 283 14.06 -14.39 -12.41
CA PHE A 283 12.76 -13.74 -12.60
C PHE A 283 12.08 -13.38 -11.28
N ALA A 284 12.25 -14.20 -10.25
CA ALA A 284 11.73 -13.93 -8.92
C ALA A 284 12.54 -12.83 -8.22
N LEU A 285 13.88 -12.92 -8.25
CA LEU A 285 14.79 -11.98 -7.58
C LEU A 285 14.81 -10.58 -8.23
N GLU A 286 14.85 -10.49 -9.56
CA GLU A 286 14.92 -9.22 -10.28
C GLU A 286 13.53 -8.67 -10.67
N GLY A 287 12.57 -9.58 -10.83
CA GLY A 287 11.27 -9.28 -11.41
C GLY A 287 10.09 -9.42 -10.46
N ASN A 288 10.30 -9.89 -9.22
CA ASN A 288 9.22 -10.30 -8.32
C ASN A 288 8.24 -11.30 -8.97
N ALA A 289 8.66 -12.04 -10.00
CA ALA A 289 7.80 -12.89 -10.80
C ALA A 289 7.71 -14.28 -10.16
N MET A 290 6.84 -14.42 -9.16
CA MET A 290 6.77 -15.63 -8.33
C MET A 290 6.09 -16.82 -9.03
N PHE A 291 5.31 -16.56 -10.07
CA PHE A 291 4.36 -17.53 -10.65
C PHE A 291 4.53 -17.74 -12.17
N GLY A 292 5.64 -17.30 -12.76
CA GLY A 292 5.95 -17.58 -14.17
C GLY A 292 5.00 -16.95 -15.21
N GLN A 293 4.26 -15.90 -14.86
CA GLN A 293 3.24 -15.31 -15.74
C GLN A 293 3.85 -14.62 -16.97
N TRP A 294 3.32 -14.90 -18.17
CA TRP A 294 3.82 -14.33 -19.43
C TRP A 294 3.19 -12.97 -19.78
N THR A 295 3.92 -12.18 -20.58
CA THR A 295 3.43 -10.98 -21.26
C THR A 295 4.02 -10.86 -22.66
N TRP A 296 3.21 -10.36 -23.60
CA TRP A 296 3.61 -10.14 -25.00
C TRP A 296 3.92 -8.66 -25.30
N GLY A 297 3.55 -7.72 -24.42
CA GLY A 297 3.70 -6.28 -24.68
C GLY A 297 3.91 -5.38 -23.46
N GLY A 298 3.98 -5.94 -22.25
CA GLY A 298 4.24 -5.17 -21.01
C GLY A 298 5.70 -5.22 -20.55
N GLU A 299 6.00 -4.55 -19.43
CA GLU A 299 7.28 -4.71 -18.74
C GLU A 299 7.49 -6.17 -18.32
N GLY A 300 8.59 -6.75 -18.80
CA GLY A 300 8.91 -8.14 -18.54
C GLY A 300 10.38 -8.44 -18.75
N ILE A 301 10.86 -9.50 -18.12
CA ILE A 301 12.23 -9.98 -18.21
C ILE A 301 12.28 -11.06 -19.30
N VAL A 302 13.24 -10.93 -20.20
CA VAL A 302 13.45 -11.89 -21.30
C VAL A 302 14.24 -13.09 -20.79
N PRO A 303 13.85 -14.33 -21.14
CA PRO A 303 14.68 -15.52 -20.93
C PRO A 303 16.05 -15.40 -21.60
N LEU A 304 17.10 -15.96 -20.98
CA LEU A 304 18.46 -15.92 -21.53
C LEU A 304 18.59 -16.81 -22.77
N ASP A 305 17.97 -17.99 -22.74
CA ASP A 305 18.00 -18.99 -23.81
C ASP A 305 16.82 -18.82 -24.76
N LYS A 306 16.83 -17.73 -25.53
CA LYS A 306 15.82 -17.51 -26.56
C LYS A 306 16.10 -18.39 -27.78
N ASN A 307 15.23 -19.37 -28.04
CA ASN A 307 14.98 -19.79 -29.42
C ASN A 307 14.35 -18.61 -30.16
N LYS A 308 14.78 -18.32 -31.40
CA LYS A 308 14.32 -17.17 -32.21
C LYS A 308 12.78 -17.09 -32.38
N SER A 309 12.05 -18.17 -32.07
CA SER A 309 10.59 -18.27 -32.15
C SER A 309 9.82 -17.87 -30.87
N GLN A 310 10.45 -17.68 -29.71
CA GLN A 310 9.75 -17.31 -28.48
C GLN A 310 9.61 -15.78 -28.36
N SER A 311 8.40 -15.26 -28.56
CA SER A 311 8.09 -13.82 -28.49
C SER A 311 7.68 -13.33 -27.10
N HIS A 312 7.39 -14.23 -26.16
CA HIS A 312 6.89 -13.88 -24.83
C HIS A 312 8.01 -13.47 -23.85
N LYS A 313 7.67 -12.60 -22.89
CA LYS A 313 8.52 -12.20 -21.74
C LYS A 313 7.86 -12.68 -20.44
N ILE A 314 8.64 -12.85 -19.37
CA ILE A 314 8.08 -13.07 -18.03
C ILE A 314 7.71 -11.73 -17.42
N LEU A 315 6.50 -11.58 -16.90
CA LEU A 315 6.02 -10.34 -16.27
C LEU A 315 6.95 -9.90 -15.14
N LYS A 316 7.22 -8.59 -15.10
CA LYS A 316 7.90 -7.94 -13.97
C LYS A 316 6.86 -7.24 -13.09
N PHE A 317 7.00 -7.39 -11.78
CA PHE A 317 6.13 -6.76 -10.79
C PHE A 317 6.91 -5.76 -9.93
N PRO A 318 6.30 -4.62 -9.57
CA PRO A 318 6.94 -3.64 -8.70
C PRO A 318 7.21 -4.20 -7.30
N ILE A 319 6.30 -5.04 -6.80
CA ILE A 319 6.39 -5.69 -5.48
C ILE A 319 5.84 -7.13 -5.53
N LEU A 320 6.28 -7.99 -4.60
CA LEU A 320 5.82 -9.39 -4.49
C LEU A 320 4.29 -9.52 -4.41
N ARG A 321 3.62 -8.65 -3.65
CA ARG A 321 2.16 -8.66 -3.52
C ARG A 321 1.43 -8.50 -4.87
N ALA A 322 1.99 -7.72 -5.79
CA ALA A 322 1.40 -7.53 -7.12
C ALA A 322 1.45 -8.82 -7.95
N SER A 323 2.53 -9.61 -7.81
CA SER A 323 2.64 -10.94 -8.45
C SER A 323 1.59 -11.91 -7.88
N VAL A 324 1.43 -11.96 -6.55
CA VAL A 324 0.41 -12.79 -5.90
C VAL A 324 -1.00 -12.41 -6.37
N LYS A 325 -1.32 -11.12 -6.42
CA LYS A 325 -2.61 -10.63 -6.90
C LYS A 325 -2.86 -11.02 -8.36
N ALA A 326 -1.88 -10.83 -9.23
CA ALA A 326 -1.99 -11.18 -10.65
C ALA A 326 -2.19 -12.69 -10.84
N TYR A 327 -1.47 -13.53 -10.09
CA TYR A 327 -1.62 -14.97 -10.09
C TYR A 327 -3.03 -15.41 -9.68
N LYS A 328 -3.55 -14.89 -8.56
CA LYS A 328 -4.91 -15.24 -8.11
C LYS A 328 -5.99 -14.78 -9.09
N ASN A 329 -5.82 -13.59 -9.67
CA ASN A 329 -6.72 -13.11 -10.72
C ASN A 329 -6.65 -14.00 -11.97
N ASN A 330 -5.50 -14.55 -12.33
CA ASN A 330 -5.40 -15.51 -13.43
C ASN A 330 -6.24 -16.76 -13.17
N LEU A 331 -6.05 -17.43 -12.02
CA LEU A 331 -6.84 -18.62 -11.65
C LEU A 331 -8.34 -18.32 -11.53
N ASN A 332 -8.68 -17.13 -11.06
CA ASN A 332 -10.05 -16.70 -10.91
C ASN A 332 -10.74 -16.22 -12.19
N THR A 333 -10.02 -15.99 -13.30
CA THR A 333 -10.62 -15.41 -14.52
C THR A 333 -10.35 -16.17 -15.81
N HIS A 334 -9.23 -16.87 -15.92
CA HIS A 334 -8.84 -17.51 -17.17
C HIS A 334 -9.69 -18.76 -17.46
N ASN A 335 -10.04 -18.98 -18.74
CA ASN A 335 -10.94 -20.07 -19.14
C ASN A 335 -10.36 -21.46 -18.81
N GLY A 336 -9.03 -21.60 -18.85
CA GLY A 336 -8.34 -22.85 -18.50
C GLY A 336 -8.62 -23.36 -17.09
N TYR A 337 -9.06 -22.50 -16.16
CA TYR A 337 -9.34 -22.89 -14.76
C TYR A 337 -10.83 -22.90 -14.44
N LYS A 338 -11.70 -23.05 -15.45
CA LYS A 338 -13.16 -23.08 -15.26
C LYS A 338 -13.56 -24.23 -14.32
N GLU A 339 -13.03 -25.43 -14.53
CA GLU A 339 -13.33 -26.61 -13.71
C GLU A 339 -12.86 -26.44 -12.27
N PHE A 340 -11.64 -25.92 -12.06
CA PHE A 340 -11.15 -25.53 -10.75
C PHE A 340 -12.12 -24.60 -10.01
N ARG A 341 -12.64 -23.56 -10.70
CA ARG A 341 -13.63 -22.63 -10.10
C ARG A 341 -14.97 -23.30 -9.82
N THR A 342 -15.45 -24.17 -10.71
CA THR A 342 -16.70 -24.92 -10.53
C THR A 342 -16.60 -25.82 -9.30
N LYS A 343 -15.55 -26.65 -9.22
CA LYS A 343 -15.35 -27.56 -8.08
C LYS A 343 -15.23 -26.81 -6.76
N ARG A 344 -14.48 -25.71 -6.75
CA ARG A 344 -14.38 -24.83 -5.57
C ARG A 344 -15.74 -24.24 -5.17
N SER A 345 -16.57 -23.84 -6.14
CA SER A 345 -17.93 -23.36 -5.86
C SER A 345 -18.84 -24.48 -5.29
N GLU A 346 -18.70 -25.72 -5.76
CA GLU A 346 -19.43 -26.87 -5.21
C GLU A 346 -19.05 -27.12 -3.75
N LEU A 347 -17.74 -27.16 -3.44
CA LEU A 347 -17.25 -27.32 -2.07
C LEU A 347 -17.82 -26.23 -1.15
N ARG A 348 -17.79 -24.97 -1.62
CA ARG A 348 -18.32 -23.82 -0.89
C ARG A 348 -19.83 -23.94 -0.63
N ASN A 349 -20.61 -24.32 -1.65
CA ASN A 349 -22.07 -24.47 -1.53
C ASN A 349 -22.45 -25.61 -0.57
N ASN A 350 -21.62 -26.65 -0.50
CA ASN A 350 -21.80 -27.78 0.40
C ASN A 350 -21.16 -27.58 1.79
N ASN A 351 -20.73 -26.35 2.11
CA ASN A 351 -20.00 -26.02 3.35
C ASN A 351 -18.77 -26.91 3.63
N LYS A 352 -18.16 -27.47 2.58
CA LYS A 352 -16.92 -28.24 2.69
C LYS A 352 -15.70 -27.30 2.71
N PRO A 353 -14.62 -27.66 3.42
CA PRO A 353 -13.39 -26.89 3.38
C PRO A 353 -12.81 -26.90 1.96
N ILE A 354 -12.29 -25.76 1.53
CA ILE A 354 -11.61 -25.62 0.24
C ILE A 354 -10.14 -25.98 0.43
N LYS A 355 -9.81 -27.27 0.33
CA LYS A 355 -8.45 -27.79 0.51
C LYS A 355 -7.71 -27.88 -0.82
N GLY A 356 -6.39 -27.71 -0.79
CA GLY A 356 -5.57 -27.73 -2.00
C GLY A 356 -5.52 -29.09 -2.67
N LEU A 357 -5.36 -30.16 -1.90
CA LEU A 357 -5.29 -31.53 -2.42
C LEU A 357 -6.56 -31.94 -3.19
N ASP A 358 -7.73 -31.44 -2.80
CA ASP A 358 -9.00 -31.71 -3.50
C ASP A 358 -9.10 -31.03 -4.87
N LEU A 359 -8.25 -30.04 -5.14
CA LEU A 359 -8.37 -29.14 -6.29
C LEU A 359 -7.14 -29.15 -7.21
N ILE A 360 -6.00 -29.69 -6.75
CA ILE A 360 -4.71 -29.53 -7.43
C ILE A 360 -4.67 -30.16 -8.83
N HIS A 361 -5.37 -31.29 -9.02
CA HIS A 361 -5.45 -31.99 -10.29
C HIS A 361 -6.18 -31.19 -11.38
N LEU A 362 -6.95 -30.16 -11.01
CA LEU A 362 -7.69 -29.27 -11.94
C LEU A 362 -6.83 -28.10 -12.45
N LEU A 363 -5.52 -28.14 -12.20
CA LEU A 363 -4.54 -27.11 -12.61
C LEU A 363 -3.53 -27.64 -13.63
N ASP A 364 -3.82 -28.75 -14.29
CA ASP A 364 -3.04 -29.33 -15.39
C ASP A 364 -2.76 -28.30 -16.49
N ARG A 365 -3.74 -27.45 -16.82
CA ARG A 365 -3.60 -26.38 -17.84
C ARG A 365 -2.71 -25.21 -17.43
N TYR A 366 -2.10 -25.24 -16.24
CA TYR A 366 -1.19 -24.19 -15.82
C TYR A 366 0.17 -24.29 -16.50
N ALA A 367 0.62 -25.51 -16.80
CA ALA A 367 1.91 -25.79 -17.42
C ALA A 367 1.76 -26.73 -18.62
N GLU A 368 2.71 -26.67 -19.56
CA GLU A 368 2.70 -27.53 -20.75
C GLU A 368 2.78 -29.03 -20.40
N THR A 369 3.39 -29.37 -19.27
CA THR A 369 3.52 -30.75 -18.78
C THR A 369 2.22 -31.32 -18.20
N GLY A 370 1.13 -30.54 -18.12
CA GLY A 370 -0.21 -31.08 -17.86
C GLY A 370 -0.34 -31.80 -16.52
N ALA A 371 -0.77 -33.06 -16.53
CA ALA A 371 -0.97 -33.85 -15.31
C ALA A 371 0.31 -34.04 -14.48
N GLU A 372 1.47 -34.19 -15.13
CA GLU A 372 2.77 -34.33 -14.43
C GLU A 372 3.05 -33.10 -13.56
N TYR A 373 2.68 -31.91 -14.03
CA TYR A 373 2.76 -30.68 -13.25
C TYR A 373 2.00 -30.80 -11.92
N THR A 374 0.76 -31.30 -11.96
CA THR A 374 -0.07 -31.42 -10.76
C THR A 374 0.47 -32.44 -9.77
N LEU A 375 1.05 -33.55 -10.25
CA LEU A 375 1.72 -34.54 -9.39
C LEU A 375 2.94 -33.95 -8.68
N VAL A 376 3.72 -33.12 -9.38
CA VAL A 376 4.86 -32.41 -8.76
C VAL A 376 4.36 -31.44 -7.69
N LEU A 377 3.27 -30.71 -7.94
CA LEU A 377 2.69 -29.81 -6.93
C LEU A 377 2.17 -30.56 -5.72
N GLU A 378 1.46 -31.66 -5.91
CA GLU A 378 0.98 -32.52 -4.82
C GLU A 378 2.15 -33.02 -3.96
N LYS A 379 3.24 -33.47 -4.60
CA LYS A 379 4.46 -33.87 -3.89
C LYS A 379 5.06 -32.70 -3.09
N ILE A 380 5.11 -31.50 -3.65
CA ILE A 380 5.57 -30.30 -2.91
C ILE A 380 4.65 -30.01 -1.72
N ILE A 381 3.33 -30.11 -1.88
CA ILE A 381 2.36 -29.90 -0.80
C ILE A 381 2.61 -30.89 0.35
N ASN A 382 2.73 -32.18 0.03
CA ASN A 382 2.89 -33.23 1.02
C ASN A 382 4.26 -33.18 1.71
N GLN A 383 5.36 -33.02 0.96
CA GLN A 383 6.71 -33.01 1.54
C GLN A 383 7.00 -31.80 2.44
N ASN A 384 6.26 -30.71 2.30
CA ASN A 384 6.46 -29.49 3.08
C ASN A 384 5.25 -29.17 3.97
N SER A 385 4.33 -30.13 4.14
CA SER A 385 3.10 -30.03 4.93
C SER A 385 2.29 -28.76 4.65
N LEU A 386 2.17 -28.38 3.37
CA LEU A 386 1.57 -27.09 3.01
C LEU A 386 0.04 -27.09 3.20
N ALA A 387 -0.60 -28.25 3.22
CA ALA A 387 -2.04 -28.39 3.45
C ALA A 387 -2.49 -27.85 4.83
N GLU A 388 -1.58 -27.84 5.80
CA GLU A 388 -1.81 -27.26 7.13
C GLU A 388 -1.97 -25.73 7.12
N PHE A 389 -1.65 -25.09 5.98
CA PHE A 389 -1.84 -23.65 5.80
C PHE A 389 -3.18 -23.26 5.16
N ASP A 390 -3.99 -24.21 4.70
CA ASP A 390 -5.23 -23.88 3.98
C ASP A 390 -6.31 -23.22 4.84
N ASP A 391 -6.22 -23.35 6.16
CA ASP A 391 -7.15 -22.84 7.15
C ASP A 391 -6.61 -21.65 7.96
N ILE A 392 -5.43 -21.11 7.61
CA ILE A 392 -4.86 -19.98 8.32
C ILE A 392 -5.55 -18.67 7.96
N SER A 393 -5.58 -17.75 8.93
CA SER A 393 -6.14 -16.42 8.75
C SER A 393 -5.15 -15.35 9.19
N LEU A 394 -5.22 -14.16 8.58
CA LEU A 394 -4.43 -13.03 9.04
C LEU A 394 -4.77 -12.73 10.50
N LEU A 395 -3.74 -12.48 11.31
CA LEU A 395 -3.90 -11.75 12.56
C LEU A 395 -4.49 -10.41 12.20
N GLN A 396 -5.69 -10.14 12.72
CA GLN A 396 -6.20 -8.78 12.72
C GLN A 396 -5.23 -8.01 13.63
N ALA A 397 -4.72 -6.88 13.14
CA ALA A 397 -4.08 -5.93 14.05
C ALA A 397 -5.07 -5.72 15.18
N GLU A 398 -4.66 -6.03 16.41
CA GLU A 398 -5.49 -5.78 17.58
C GLU A 398 -6.08 -4.38 17.43
N ASN A 399 -7.38 -4.28 17.68
CA ASN A 399 -8.15 -3.06 17.57
C ASN A 399 -7.28 -1.83 17.84
N LYS A 400 -7.37 -0.82 16.96
CA LYS A 400 -7.09 0.55 17.34
C LYS A 400 -7.79 0.79 18.68
N LYS A 401 -7.08 0.61 19.78
CA LYS A 401 -7.29 1.42 20.97
C LYS A 401 -6.97 2.81 20.44
N GLU A 402 -8.02 3.55 20.14
CA GLU A 402 -7.96 4.99 20.15
C GLU A 402 -7.37 5.35 21.52
N PHE A 403 -6.06 5.50 21.56
CA PHE A 403 -5.44 6.31 22.58
C PHE A 403 -5.83 7.74 22.20
N ASN A 404 -6.91 8.20 22.83
CA ASN A 404 -7.11 9.61 23.04
C ASN A 404 -5.95 10.08 23.90
N LEU A 405 -4.98 10.73 23.26
CA LEU A 405 -4.01 11.63 23.88
C LEU A 405 -4.17 12.99 23.23
#